data_AF-A0A2N1A829-F1
#
_entry.id   AF-A0A2N1A829-F1
#
_cell.length_a   1.000
_cell.length_b   1.000
_cell.length_c   1.000
_cell.angle_alpha   90.00
_cell.angle_beta   90.00
_cell.angle_gamma   90.00
#
_symmetry.space_group_name_H-M   'P 1'
#
loop_
_entity.id
_entity.type
_entity.pdbx_description
1 polymer ?
#
loop_
_entity_poly.entity_id
_entity_poly.type
_entity_poly.pdbx_seq_one_letter_code
_entity_poly.pdbx_strand_id
1 'polypeptide(L)'
;MKLFESRLLAEGVRAIEGHSPTLSTCAQKTKEQSFETLLLARAQEQDQKLEISVLFTHFKKVISNVYLLLALLVFVSGGIAVRNVLFTEPLISVNFFWAFALFFIPNILMFIIWLLFFIKPLLLQNSSLARFSLLLIKQCEVRFNKHLHAKKHYHSLFQCYFNIHFAKDLGRYQLSKLTHLLWLSYFSGATLVSVVLLATHQVDFIWQTSILSSDAFQSLTQLLAYLPQQLGFPVPSIEQIEQSYFATSN
;
A
#
# COMPACT_ATOMS: atom_id res chain seq x y z
N MET A 1 26.54 -6.60 -9.57
CA MET A 1 25.68 -5.88 -8.61
C MET A 1 25.23 -4.59 -9.23
N LYS A 2 23.97 -4.19 -9.03
CA LYS A 2 23.53 -2.84 -9.42
C LYS A 2 24.23 -1.81 -8.53
N LEU A 3 24.54 -0.63 -9.05
CA LEU A 3 25.27 0.43 -8.33
C LEU A 3 24.61 0.83 -6.98
N PHE A 4 23.28 0.72 -6.89
CA PHE A 4 22.56 0.88 -5.62
C PHE A 4 22.90 -0.22 -4.60
N GLU A 5 22.96 -1.47 -5.02
CA GLU A 5 23.25 -2.60 -4.12
C GLU A 5 24.67 -2.50 -3.55
N SER A 6 25.64 -2.03 -4.34
CA SER A 6 27.02 -1.84 -3.88
C SER A 6 27.13 -0.72 -2.87
N ARG A 7 26.42 0.39 -3.10
CA ARG A 7 26.35 1.50 -2.13
C ARG A 7 25.61 1.11 -0.85
N LEU A 8 24.52 0.36 -0.97
CA LEU A 8 23.77 -0.18 0.17
C LEU A 8 24.66 -1.09 1.03
N LEU A 9 25.45 -1.94 0.40
CA LEU A 9 26.39 -2.83 1.08
C LEU A 9 27.48 -2.04 1.82
N ALA A 10 28.04 -1.00 1.20
CA ALA A 10 28.98 -0.09 1.87
C ALA A 10 28.36 0.65 3.06
N GLU A 11 27.10 1.06 2.96
CA GLU A 11 26.35 1.63 4.09
C GLU A 11 26.11 0.61 5.22
N GLY A 12 25.87 -0.65 4.88
CA GLY A 12 25.77 -1.75 5.86
C GLY A 12 27.06 -1.95 6.63
N VAL A 13 28.21 -1.94 5.93
CA VAL A 13 29.54 -1.94 6.54
C VAL A 13 29.71 -0.75 7.48
N ARG A 14 29.40 0.47 7.02
CA ARG A 14 29.48 1.70 7.83
C ARG A 14 28.62 1.60 9.09
N ALA A 15 27.43 1.01 9.00
CA ALA A 15 26.53 0.82 10.14
C ALA A 15 27.03 -0.21 11.16
N ILE A 16 27.81 -1.21 10.71
CA ILE A 16 28.45 -2.19 11.59
C ILE A 16 29.69 -1.60 12.27
N GLU A 17 30.55 -0.93 11.51
CA GLU A 17 31.81 -0.36 12.01
C GLU A 17 31.55 0.87 12.90
N GLY A 18 30.55 1.69 12.58
CA GLY A 18 30.26 2.91 13.32
C GLY A 18 31.50 3.82 13.38
N HIS A 19 32.13 3.88 14.56
CA HIS A 19 33.33 4.69 14.81
C HIS A 19 34.63 3.86 14.87
N SER A 20 34.57 2.53 14.76
CA SER A 20 35.75 1.66 14.87
C SER A 20 35.68 0.47 13.91
N PRO A 21 36.75 0.18 13.16
CA PRO A 21 36.72 -0.90 12.17
C PRO A 21 36.51 -2.26 12.86
N THR A 22 35.59 -3.06 12.36
CA THR A 22 35.33 -4.43 12.87
C THR A 22 36.33 -5.44 12.34
N LEU A 23 36.91 -5.19 11.17
CA LEU A 23 37.93 -6.01 10.54
C LEU A 23 39.06 -5.12 10.01
N SER A 24 40.31 -5.54 10.23
CA SER A 24 41.53 -4.83 9.81
C SER A 24 41.82 -4.89 8.30
N THR A 25 40.80 -5.12 7.48
CA THR A 25 40.93 -5.31 6.04
C THR A 25 41.11 -3.95 5.34
N CYS A 26 42.31 -3.72 4.80
CA CYS A 26 42.64 -2.56 3.98
C CYS A 26 42.53 -2.93 2.50
N ALA A 27 41.79 -2.14 1.72
CA ALA A 27 41.78 -2.29 0.27
C ALA A 27 43.19 -2.03 -0.29
N GLN A 28 43.70 -2.94 -1.11
CA GLN A 28 44.97 -2.73 -1.80
C GLN A 28 44.81 -1.64 -2.87
N LYS A 29 45.47 -0.50 -2.68
CA LYS A 29 45.42 0.61 -3.61
C LYS A 29 46.24 0.27 -4.86
N THR A 30 45.58 -0.13 -5.95
CA THR A 30 46.20 -0.15 -7.28
C THR A 30 46.15 1.27 -7.86
N LYS A 31 47.19 1.71 -8.60
CA LYS A 31 47.31 3.09 -9.11
C LYS A 31 46.03 3.54 -9.87
N GLU A 32 45.62 4.79 -9.65
CA GLU A 32 44.51 5.52 -10.30
C GLU A 32 43.06 5.10 -9.99
N GLN A 33 42.78 4.38 -8.91
CA GLN A 33 41.39 4.11 -8.51
C GLN A 33 40.78 5.26 -7.68
N SER A 34 39.53 5.64 -8.02
CA SER A 34 38.71 6.58 -7.24
C SER A 34 38.44 6.03 -5.84
N PHE A 35 38.29 6.92 -4.86
CA PHE A 35 37.94 6.58 -3.48
C PHE A 35 36.65 5.74 -3.41
N GLU A 36 35.63 6.07 -4.21
CA GLU A 36 34.38 5.30 -4.26
C GLU A 36 34.62 3.85 -4.67
N THR A 37 35.46 3.62 -5.68
CA THR A 37 35.78 2.27 -6.16
C THR A 37 36.49 1.45 -5.07
N LEU A 38 37.45 2.05 -4.37
CA LEU A 38 38.16 1.40 -3.25
C LEU A 38 37.21 1.09 -2.08
N LEU A 39 36.28 1.99 -1.78
CA LEU A 39 35.27 1.80 -0.75
C LEU A 39 34.33 0.64 -1.08
N LEU A 40 33.83 0.58 -2.32
CA LEU A 40 32.92 -0.48 -2.76
C LEU A 40 33.64 -1.84 -2.81
N ALA A 41 34.91 -1.88 -3.24
CA ALA A 41 35.72 -3.10 -3.22
C ALA A 41 35.95 -3.62 -1.80
N ARG A 42 36.31 -2.73 -0.85
CA ARG A 42 36.44 -3.08 0.58
C ARG A 42 35.14 -3.64 1.13
N ALA A 43 34.01 -3.00 0.80
CA ALA A 43 32.71 -3.43 1.27
C ALA A 43 32.38 -4.84 0.80
N GLN A 44 32.62 -5.14 -0.49
CA GLN A 44 32.43 -6.48 -1.06
C GLN A 44 33.30 -7.54 -0.39
N GLU A 45 34.56 -7.24 -0.05
CA GLU A 45 35.43 -8.17 0.66
C GLU A 45 34.93 -8.46 2.09
N GLN A 46 34.43 -7.43 2.78
CA GLN A 46 33.85 -7.60 4.12
C GLN A 46 32.52 -8.35 4.12
N ASP A 47 31.74 -8.28 3.04
CA ASP A 47 30.49 -9.03 2.90
C ASP A 47 30.69 -10.54 3.01
N GLN A 48 31.81 -11.08 2.49
CA GLN A 48 32.11 -12.51 2.58
C GLN A 48 32.25 -13.00 4.03
N LYS A 49 32.67 -12.11 4.94
CA LYS A 49 32.89 -12.44 6.37
C LYS A 49 31.69 -12.07 7.24
N LEU A 50 30.98 -11.00 6.90
CA LEU A 50 29.89 -10.44 7.69
C LEU A 50 28.49 -10.84 7.19
N GLU A 51 28.40 -11.45 5.99
CA GLU A 51 27.18 -11.93 5.34
C GLU A 51 26.06 -10.87 5.29
N ILE A 52 26.44 -9.63 4.96
CA ILE A 52 25.55 -8.46 4.96
C ILE A 52 24.50 -8.59 3.85
N SER A 53 24.93 -9.00 2.66
CA SER A 53 24.07 -9.20 1.48
C SER A 53 22.99 -10.26 1.72
N VAL A 54 23.31 -11.32 2.47
CA VAL A 54 22.36 -12.36 2.88
C VAL A 54 21.27 -11.75 3.78
N LEU A 55 21.66 -10.93 4.76
CA LEU A 55 20.72 -10.25 5.64
C LEU A 55 19.86 -9.21 4.90
N PHE A 56 20.42 -8.43 3.99
CA PHE A 56 19.65 -7.48 3.18
C PHE A 56 18.66 -8.16 2.25
N THR A 57 19.06 -9.28 1.62
CA THR A 57 18.15 -10.09 0.80
C THR A 57 17.00 -10.65 1.64
N HIS A 58 17.30 -11.09 2.87
CA HIS A 58 16.30 -11.53 3.83
C HIS A 58 15.34 -10.40 4.21
N PHE A 59 15.84 -9.21 4.59
CA PHE A 59 14.99 -8.07 4.95
C PHE A 59 14.06 -7.66 3.79
N LYS A 60 14.58 -7.63 2.56
CA LYS A 60 13.76 -7.38 1.37
C LYS A 60 12.63 -8.40 1.24
N LYS A 61 12.92 -9.69 1.45
CA LYS A 61 11.92 -10.76 1.40
C LYS A 61 10.87 -10.62 2.50
N VAL A 62 11.29 -10.33 3.73
CA VAL A 62 10.39 -10.10 4.87
C VAL A 62 9.43 -8.94 4.57
N ILE A 63 9.96 -7.79 4.14
CA ILE A 63 9.13 -6.62 3.79
C ILE A 63 8.17 -6.95 2.64
N SER A 64 8.63 -7.64 1.60
CA SER A 64 7.78 -8.05 0.47
C SER A 64 6.66 -8.99 0.91
N ASN A 65 6.95 -9.93 1.81
CA ASN A 65 5.94 -10.86 2.34
C ASN A 65 4.91 -10.12 3.21
N VAL A 66 5.35 -9.14 4.00
CA VAL A 66 4.44 -8.29 4.79
C VAL A 66 3.52 -7.50 3.86
N TYR A 67 4.05 -6.93 2.78
CA TYR A 67 3.23 -6.21 1.80
C TYR A 67 2.21 -7.12 1.13
N LEU A 68 2.63 -8.32 0.72
CA LEU A 68 1.74 -9.32 0.12
C LEU A 68 0.65 -9.76 1.10
N LEU A 69 1.01 -10.01 2.35
CA LEU A 69 0.04 -10.40 3.40
C LEU A 69 -0.98 -9.29 3.64
N LEU A 70 -0.54 -8.04 3.79
CA LEU A 70 -1.44 -6.90 3.98
C LEU A 70 -2.34 -6.70 2.75
N ALA A 71 -1.79 -6.80 1.53
CA ALA A 71 -2.57 -6.73 0.30
C ALA A 71 -3.64 -7.82 0.23
N LEU A 72 -3.31 -9.06 0.59
CA LEU A 72 -4.27 -10.17 0.63
C LEU A 72 -5.37 -9.95 1.68
N LEU A 73 -5.01 -9.52 2.88
CA LEU A 73 -5.98 -9.24 3.94
C LEU A 73 -6.95 -8.13 3.53
N VAL A 74 -6.44 -7.07 2.91
CA VAL A 74 -7.25 -5.94 2.43
C VAL A 74 -8.08 -6.31 1.20
N PHE A 75 -7.58 -7.20 0.33
CA PHE A 75 -8.35 -7.77 -0.77
C PHE A 75 -9.56 -8.57 -0.25
N VAL A 76 -9.33 -9.46 0.71
CA VAL A 76 -10.40 -10.25 1.34
C VAL A 76 -11.40 -9.34 2.05
N SER A 77 -10.93 -8.30 2.75
CA SER A 77 -11.84 -7.35 3.42
C SER A 77 -12.71 -6.57 2.43
N GLY A 78 -12.18 -6.21 1.25
CA GLY A 78 -12.97 -5.61 0.17
C GLY A 78 -14.11 -6.52 -0.30
N GLY A 79 -13.82 -7.81 -0.51
CA GLY A 79 -14.84 -8.80 -0.87
C GLY A 79 -15.89 -9.00 0.22
N ILE A 80 -15.46 -9.08 1.49
CA ILE A 80 -16.38 -9.17 2.65
C ILE A 80 -17.28 -7.93 2.74
N ALA A 81 -16.74 -6.74 2.49
CA ALA A 81 -17.50 -5.51 2.54
C ALA A 81 -18.65 -5.50 1.52
N VAL A 82 -18.41 -5.98 0.29
CA VAL A 82 -19.47 -6.14 -0.73
C VAL A 82 -20.57 -7.06 -0.25
N ARG A 83 -20.21 -8.25 0.25
CA ARG A 83 -21.19 -9.22 0.75
C ARG A 83 -22.05 -8.62 1.87
N ASN A 84 -21.42 -7.97 2.83
CA ASN A 84 -22.12 -7.47 4.01
C ASN A 84 -22.95 -6.20 3.76
N VAL A 85 -22.50 -5.32 2.84
CA VAL A 85 -23.18 -4.05 2.58
C VAL A 85 -24.26 -4.18 1.50
N LEU A 86 -24.03 -5.03 0.48
CA LEU A 86 -24.92 -5.11 -0.69
C LEU A 86 -25.82 -6.34 -0.69
N PHE A 87 -25.42 -7.46 -0.09
CA PHE A 87 -26.12 -8.75 -0.20
C PHE A 87 -26.60 -9.25 1.17
N THR A 88 -27.59 -8.56 1.75
CA THR A 88 -28.24 -8.95 3.01
C THR A 88 -29.57 -9.67 2.74
N GLU A 89 -29.76 -10.90 3.27
CA GLU A 89 -30.98 -11.74 3.12
C GLU A 89 -32.24 -11.07 3.72
N PRO A 90 -33.48 -11.31 3.21
CA PRO A 90 -33.94 -12.48 2.42
C PRO A 90 -34.43 -12.20 0.97
N LEU A 91 -34.49 -10.95 0.53
CA LEU A 91 -34.63 -10.61 -0.90
C LEU A 91 -33.43 -9.74 -1.28
N ILE A 92 -32.58 -10.24 -2.19
CA ILE A 92 -31.34 -9.58 -2.62
C ILE A 92 -31.69 -8.38 -3.52
N SER A 93 -32.12 -7.31 -2.87
CA SER A 93 -32.26 -6.01 -3.49
C SER A 93 -31.03 -5.18 -3.15
N VAL A 94 -30.24 -4.86 -4.18
CA VAL A 94 -29.04 -4.05 -4.00
C VAL A 94 -29.44 -2.60 -4.17
N ASN A 95 -29.35 -1.83 -3.10
CA ASN A 95 -29.54 -0.39 -3.20
C ASN A 95 -28.34 0.23 -3.93
N PHE A 96 -28.61 0.98 -5.00
CA PHE A 96 -27.57 1.62 -5.82
C PHE A 96 -26.67 2.55 -5.00
N PHE A 97 -27.22 3.31 -4.04
CA PHE A 97 -26.44 4.25 -3.25
C PHE A 97 -25.51 3.57 -2.27
N TRP A 98 -25.89 2.41 -1.71
CA TRP A 98 -24.98 1.62 -0.89
C TRP A 98 -23.85 1.05 -1.73
N ALA A 99 -24.13 0.61 -2.96
CA ALA A 99 -23.10 0.18 -3.91
C ALA A 99 -22.17 1.35 -4.27
N PHE A 100 -22.72 2.50 -4.65
CA PHE A 100 -21.95 3.70 -4.95
C PHE A 100 -21.11 4.15 -3.77
N ALA A 101 -21.70 4.24 -2.57
CA ALA A 101 -21.02 4.68 -1.35
C ALA A 101 -19.88 3.74 -0.97
N LEU A 102 -20.08 2.42 -1.06
CA LEU A 102 -19.06 1.41 -0.79
C LEU A 102 -17.83 1.59 -1.66
N PHE A 103 -18.00 1.98 -2.92
CA PHE A 103 -16.87 2.23 -3.80
C PHE A 103 -16.34 3.66 -3.67
N PHE A 104 -17.20 4.67 -3.59
CA PHE A 104 -16.81 6.07 -3.70
C PHE A 104 -16.25 6.65 -2.38
N ILE A 105 -16.88 6.37 -1.23
CA ILE A 105 -16.48 6.95 0.05
C ILE A 105 -15.06 6.50 0.44
N PRO A 106 -14.69 5.20 0.36
CA PRO A 106 -13.32 4.79 0.66
C PRO A 106 -12.28 5.41 -0.27
N ASN A 107 -12.60 5.67 -1.54
CA ASN A 107 -11.70 6.36 -2.48
C ASN A 107 -11.38 7.79 -2.00
N ILE A 108 -12.40 8.58 -1.64
CA ILE A 108 -12.21 9.95 -1.15
C ILE A 108 -11.43 9.94 0.17
N LEU A 109 -11.84 9.08 1.11
CA LEU A 109 -11.21 9.01 2.42
C LEU A 109 -9.73 8.62 2.29
N MET A 110 -9.42 7.60 1.49
CA MET A 110 -8.04 7.16 1.25
C MET A 110 -7.21 8.23 0.53
N PHE A 111 -7.80 8.97 -0.41
CA PHE A 111 -7.13 10.08 -1.07
C PHE A 111 -6.76 11.19 -0.07
N ILE A 112 -7.69 11.58 0.81
CA ILE A 112 -7.44 12.59 1.84
C ILE A 112 -6.35 12.11 2.82
N ILE A 113 -6.46 10.87 3.31
CA ILE A 113 -5.48 10.27 4.21
C ILE A 113 -4.09 10.23 3.55
N TRP A 114 -4.01 9.78 2.30
CA TRP A 114 -2.76 9.74 1.55
C TRP A 114 -2.17 11.15 1.36
N LEU A 115 -2.99 12.13 0.97
CA LEU A 115 -2.57 13.51 0.76
C LEU A 115 -1.99 14.12 2.05
N LEU A 116 -2.65 13.88 3.19
CA LEU A 116 -2.18 14.33 4.50
C LEU A 116 -0.81 13.73 4.86
N PHE A 117 -0.61 12.42 4.64
CA PHE A 117 0.67 11.76 4.91
C PHE A 117 1.77 12.17 3.93
N PHE A 118 1.41 12.44 2.68
CA PHE A 118 2.36 12.87 1.65
C PHE A 118 2.90 14.28 1.95
N ILE A 119 2.03 15.21 2.35
CA ILE A 119 2.41 16.61 2.64
C ILE A 119 3.12 16.74 3.99
N LYS A 120 2.71 15.96 5.01
CA LYS A 120 3.24 16.05 6.38
C LYS A 120 3.97 14.76 6.79
N PRO A 121 5.14 14.45 6.21
CA PRO A 121 5.88 13.23 6.52
C PRO A 121 6.37 13.17 7.97
N LEU A 122 6.46 14.32 8.65
CA LEU A 122 6.86 14.40 10.06
C LEU A 122 5.87 13.69 11.00
N LEU A 123 4.59 13.55 10.61
CA LEU A 123 3.59 12.80 11.38
C LEU A 123 3.99 11.33 11.58
N LEU A 124 4.83 10.80 10.69
CA LEU A 124 5.23 9.39 10.68
C LEU A 124 6.56 9.13 11.39
N GLN A 125 7.45 10.14 11.50
CA GLN A 125 8.80 9.96 12.04
C GLN A 125 8.84 9.51 13.51
N ASN A 126 7.79 9.80 14.30
CA ASN A 126 7.69 9.40 15.72
C ASN A 126 6.36 8.71 16.05
N SER A 127 5.63 8.20 15.05
CA SER A 127 4.31 7.65 15.31
C SER A 127 4.39 6.35 16.13
N SER A 128 3.46 6.18 17.07
CA SER A 128 3.27 4.92 17.81
C SER A 128 3.04 3.74 16.85
N LEU A 129 2.45 4.00 15.68
CA LEU A 129 2.18 3.03 14.63
C LEU A 129 3.47 2.46 14.02
N ALA A 130 4.47 3.31 13.77
CA ALA A 130 5.76 2.87 13.24
C ALA A 130 6.46 1.94 14.25
N ARG A 131 6.48 2.30 15.53
CA ARG A 131 7.01 1.45 16.60
C ARG A 131 6.25 0.12 16.71
N PHE A 132 4.92 0.18 16.67
CA PHE A 132 4.09 -1.03 16.70
C PHE A 132 4.35 -1.96 15.51
N SER A 133 4.45 -1.42 14.29
CA SER A 133 4.78 -2.23 13.11
C SER A 133 6.16 -2.90 13.21
N LEU A 134 7.16 -2.18 13.73
CA LEU A 134 8.50 -2.74 13.95
C LEU A 134 8.49 -3.83 15.03
N LEU A 135 7.68 -3.66 16.08
CA LEU A 135 7.49 -4.68 17.10
C LEU A 135 6.85 -5.94 16.51
N LEU A 136 5.80 -5.82 15.69
CA LEU A 136 5.18 -6.98 15.06
C LEU A 136 6.16 -7.72 14.13
N ILE A 137 6.90 -6.99 13.28
CA ILE A 137 7.92 -7.57 12.42
C ILE A 137 8.96 -8.30 13.26
N LYS A 138 9.45 -7.68 14.35
CA LYS A 138 10.40 -8.30 15.27
C LYS A 138 9.86 -9.59 15.90
N GLN A 139 8.62 -9.58 16.40
CA GLN A 139 8.02 -10.76 17.03
C GLN A 139 7.86 -11.91 16.03
N CYS A 140 7.43 -11.61 14.81
CA CYS A 140 7.36 -12.59 13.73
C CYS A 140 8.75 -13.13 13.36
N GLU A 141 9.74 -12.26 13.22
CA GLU A 141 11.11 -12.66 12.86
C GLU A 141 11.75 -13.57 13.94
N VAL A 142 11.57 -13.25 15.21
CA VAL A 142 12.04 -14.09 16.33
C VAL A 142 11.33 -15.45 16.34
N ARG A 143 10.06 -15.51 15.91
CA ARG A 143 9.29 -16.76 15.84
C ARG A 143 9.74 -17.65 14.67
N PHE A 144 9.85 -17.08 13.47
CA PHE A 144 9.97 -17.84 12.22
C PHE A 144 11.40 -17.90 11.65
N ASN A 145 12.29 -16.96 12.01
CA ASN A 145 13.63 -16.80 11.43
C ASN A 145 14.74 -16.76 12.50
N LYS A 146 14.63 -17.62 13.53
CA LYS A 146 15.54 -17.66 14.70
C LYS A 146 17.03 -17.67 14.33
N HIS A 147 17.42 -18.48 13.34
CA HIS A 147 18.82 -18.63 12.95
C HIS A 147 19.44 -17.34 12.39
N LEU A 148 18.68 -16.57 11.59
CA LEU A 148 19.14 -15.31 11.01
C LEU A 148 19.10 -14.18 12.03
N HIS A 149 18.06 -14.14 12.87
CA HIS A 149 17.92 -13.15 13.94
C HIS A 149 19.02 -13.30 15.03
N ALA A 150 19.61 -14.48 15.19
CA ALA A 150 20.71 -14.72 16.13
C ALA A 150 22.05 -14.11 15.69
N LYS A 151 22.18 -13.64 14.43
CA LYS A 151 23.42 -13.01 13.95
C LYS A 151 23.70 -11.71 14.71
N LYS A 152 24.95 -11.54 15.18
CA LYS A 152 25.41 -10.43 16.04
C LYS A 152 25.00 -9.04 15.55
N HIS A 153 25.05 -8.80 14.23
CA HIS A 153 24.80 -7.49 13.63
C HIS A 153 23.39 -7.32 13.03
N TYR A 154 22.47 -8.28 13.28
CA TYR A 154 21.12 -8.26 12.69
C TYR A 154 20.39 -6.94 12.96
N HIS A 155 20.37 -6.48 14.22
CA HIS A 155 19.59 -5.29 14.58
C HIS A 155 20.12 -4.00 13.96
N SER A 156 21.44 -3.79 13.99
CA SER A 156 22.08 -2.62 13.39
C SER A 156 21.88 -2.59 11.87
N LEU A 157 22.02 -3.73 11.20
CA LEU A 157 21.77 -3.84 9.77
C LEU A 157 20.29 -3.67 9.42
N PHE A 158 19.38 -4.18 10.23
CA PHE A 158 17.95 -3.99 10.05
C PHE A 158 17.56 -2.51 10.18
N GLN A 159 18.07 -1.81 11.20
CA GLN A 159 17.87 -0.38 11.36
C GLN A 159 18.46 0.42 10.20
N CYS A 160 19.67 0.07 9.74
CA CYS A 160 20.30 0.68 8.57
C CYS A 160 19.43 0.51 7.31
N TYR A 161 19.04 -0.73 7.02
CA TYR A 161 18.19 -1.06 5.88
C TYR A 161 16.84 -0.32 5.94
N PHE A 162 16.18 -0.34 7.11
CA PHE A 162 14.90 0.33 7.31
C PHE A 162 15.05 1.85 7.14
N ASN A 163 16.08 2.46 7.73
CA ASN A 163 16.29 3.90 7.60
C ASN A 163 16.58 4.32 6.16
N ILE A 164 17.34 3.53 5.38
CA ILE A 164 17.62 3.85 3.98
C ILE A 164 16.35 3.78 3.12
N HIS A 165 15.48 2.79 3.36
CA HIS A 165 14.30 2.54 2.53
C HIS A 165 13.04 3.30 2.99
N PHE A 166 12.90 3.57 4.28
CA PHE A 166 11.67 4.08 4.88
C PHE A 166 11.84 5.41 5.61
N ALA A 167 13.07 5.87 5.88
CA ALA A 167 13.28 7.20 6.42
C ALA A 167 13.49 8.23 5.29
N LYS A 168 13.45 9.52 5.67
CA LYS A 168 13.69 10.67 4.80
C LYS A 168 12.74 10.72 3.58
N ASP A 169 13.16 11.38 2.50
CA ASP A 169 12.34 11.59 1.30
C ASP A 169 12.03 10.32 0.50
N LEU A 170 12.78 9.22 0.70
CA LEU A 170 12.44 7.94 0.06
C LEU A 170 11.24 7.27 0.75
N GLY A 171 11.13 7.43 2.08
CA GLY A 171 10.04 6.87 2.87
C GLY A 171 8.66 7.33 2.41
N ARG A 172 8.49 8.60 2.01
CA ARG A 172 7.20 9.12 1.49
C ARG A 172 6.73 8.39 0.23
N TYR A 173 7.64 8.06 -0.69
CA TYR A 173 7.30 7.34 -1.91
C TYR A 173 7.02 5.87 -1.62
N GLN A 174 7.77 5.28 -0.70
CA GLN A 174 7.56 3.89 -0.29
C GLN A 174 6.20 3.73 0.43
N LEU A 175 5.84 4.67 1.30
CA LEU A 175 4.53 4.68 1.94
C LEU A 175 3.42 4.93 0.91
N SER A 176 3.63 5.86 -0.03
CA SER A 176 2.67 6.09 -1.12
C SER A 176 2.42 4.82 -1.92
N LYS A 177 3.49 4.11 -2.30
CA LYS A 177 3.39 2.83 -2.99
C LYS A 177 2.59 1.81 -2.17
N LEU A 178 2.85 1.72 -0.86
CA LEU A 178 2.10 0.82 0.02
C LEU A 178 0.62 1.21 0.08
N THR A 179 0.29 2.49 0.30
CA THR A 179 -1.10 2.97 0.35
C THR A 179 -1.83 2.67 -0.95
N HIS A 180 -1.23 2.96 -2.11
CA HIS A 180 -1.83 2.64 -3.41
C HIS A 180 -1.98 1.14 -3.66
N LEU A 181 -1.02 0.33 -3.21
CA LEU A 181 -1.12 -1.13 -3.29
C LEU A 181 -2.32 -1.63 -2.48
N LEU A 182 -2.44 -1.22 -1.21
CA LEU A 182 -3.54 -1.63 -0.35
C LEU A 182 -4.89 -1.12 -0.89
N TRP A 183 -4.90 0.12 -1.38
CA TRP A 183 -6.06 0.72 -2.03
C TRP A 183 -6.50 -0.12 -3.25
N LEU A 184 -5.60 -0.42 -4.17
CA LEU A 184 -5.88 -1.26 -5.34
C LEU A 184 -6.35 -2.67 -4.95
N SER A 185 -5.74 -3.28 -3.93
CA SER A 185 -6.13 -4.60 -3.44
C SER A 185 -7.56 -4.62 -2.92
N TYR A 186 -7.96 -3.62 -2.12
CA TYR A 186 -9.34 -3.51 -1.61
C TYR A 186 -10.35 -3.49 -2.76
N PHE A 187 -10.15 -2.60 -3.73
CA PHE A 187 -11.07 -2.45 -4.86
C PHE A 187 -11.05 -3.64 -5.80
N SER A 188 -9.91 -4.31 -5.96
CA SER A 188 -9.84 -5.54 -6.75
C SER A 188 -10.67 -6.65 -6.10
N GLY A 189 -10.59 -6.79 -4.78
CA GLY A 189 -11.39 -7.78 -4.03
C GLY A 189 -12.87 -7.46 -4.05
N ALA A 190 -13.24 -6.20 -3.80
CA ALA A 190 -14.61 -5.73 -3.90
C ALA A 190 -15.18 -5.97 -5.30
N THR A 191 -14.47 -5.54 -6.36
CA THR A 191 -14.91 -5.70 -7.74
C THR A 191 -15.08 -7.18 -8.12
N LEU A 192 -14.11 -8.04 -7.76
CA LEU A 192 -14.19 -9.47 -8.05
C LEU A 192 -15.44 -10.09 -7.41
N VAL A 193 -15.69 -9.82 -6.12
CA VAL A 193 -16.87 -10.35 -5.43
C VAL A 193 -18.16 -9.77 -5.98
N SER A 194 -18.21 -8.47 -6.31
CA SER A 194 -19.36 -7.85 -6.97
C SER A 194 -19.68 -8.55 -8.29
N VAL A 195 -18.68 -8.80 -9.14
CA VAL A 195 -18.88 -9.51 -10.41
C VAL A 195 -19.42 -10.92 -10.18
N VAL A 196 -18.83 -11.66 -9.25
CA VAL A 196 -19.28 -13.02 -8.92
C VAL A 196 -20.73 -13.01 -8.45
N LEU A 197 -21.09 -12.16 -7.50
CA LEU A 197 -22.43 -12.13 -6.93
C LEU A 197 -23.48 -11.63 -7.93
N LEU A 198 -23.16 -10.63 -8.76
CA LEU A 198 -24.05 -10.16 -9.82
C LEU A 198 -24.25 -11.19 -10.93
N ALA A 199 -23.25 -12.06 -11.16
CA ALA A 199 -23.37 -13.14 -12.14
C ALA A 199 -24.18 -14.34 -11.62
N THR A 200 -24.17 -14.59 -10.30
CA THR A 200 -24.84 -15.76 -9.71
C THR A 200 -26.22 -15.46 -9.11
N HIS A 201 -26.53 -14.19 -8.84
CA HIS A 201 -27.80 -13.78 -8.27
C HIS A 201 -28.59 -12.91 -9.25
N GLN A 202 -29.90 -13.14 -9.32
CA GLN A 202 -30.81 -12.15 -9.88
C GLN A 202 -30.91 -11.00 -8.88
N VAL A 203 -30.32 -9.86 -9.23
CA VAL A 203 -30.25 -8.69 -8.36
C VAL A 203 -31.19 -7.61 -8.88
N ASP A 204 -32.11 -7.20 -8.03
CA ASP A 204 -32.94 -6.02 -8.29
C ASP A 204 -32.24 -4.78 -7.74
N PHE A 205 -31.92 -3.84 -8.63
CA PHE A 205 -31.32 -2.57 -8.24
C PHE A 205 -32.40 -1.58 -7.82
N ILE A 206 -32.46 -1.29 -6.52
CA ILE A 206 -33.41 -0.32 -5.98
C ILE A 206 -32.75 1.06 -5.92
N TRP A 207 -33.39 2.02 -6.58
CA TRP A 207 -33.02 3.44 -6.57
C TRP A 207 -33.77 4.24 -5.51
N GLN A 208 -34.81 3.65 -4.90
CA GLN A 208 -35.58 4.31 -3.85
C GLN A 208 -34.74 4.40 -2.58
N THR A 209 -34.59 5.63 -2.08
CA THR A 209 -33.93 5.91 -0.81
C THR A 209 -34.94 6.47 0.18
N SER A 210 -35.03 5.89 1.37
CA SER A 210 -35.73 6.54 2.49
C SER A 210 -34.96 7.74 3.06
N ILE A 211 -33.67 7.89 2.69
CA ILE A 211 -32.74 8.89 3.25
C ILE A 211 -32.54 10.11 2.33
N LEU A 212 -32.63 9.95 1.00
CA LEU A 212 -32.50 11.04 0.04
C LEU A 212 -33.88 11.40 -0.53
N SER A 213 -34.22 12.69 -0.51
CA SER A 213 -35.36 13.21 -1.28
C SER A 213 -35.08 13.09 -2.79
N SER A 214 -36.14 13.10 -3.60
CA SER A 214 -36.06 13.17 -5.07
C SER A 214 -35.09 14.25 -5.57
N ASP A 215 -35.11 15.41 -4.91
CA ASP A 215 -34.31 16.58 -5.28
C ASP A 215 -32.80 16.35 -5.03
N ALA A 216 -32.46 15.64 -3.96
CA ALA A 216 -31.07 15.29 -3.65
C ALA A 216 -30.51 14.27 -4.64
N PHE A 217 -31.33 13.34 -5.12
CA PHE A 217 -30.95 12.39 -6.17
C PHE A 217 -30.72 13.09 -7.52
N GLN A 218 -31.61 14.01 -7.89
CA GLN A 218 -31.48 14.78 -9.12
C GLN A 218 -30.21 15.64 -9.11
N SER A 219 -29.95 16.32 -7.98
CA SER A 219 -28.74 17.13 -7.79
C SER A 219 -27.45 16.30 -7.85
N LEU A 220 -27.44 15.11 -7.21
CA LEU A 220 -26.28 14.22 -7.23
C LEU A 220 -26.01 13.70 -8.66
N THR A 221 -27.07 13.32 -9.38
CA THR A 221 -26.98 12.84 -10.76
C THR A 221 -26.45 13.93 -11.69
N GLN A 222 -26.92 15.16 -11.55
CA GLN A 222 -26.38 16.31 -12.31
C GLN A 222 -24.91 16.57 -11.99
N LEU A 223 -24.51 16.48 -10.72
CA LEU A 223 -23.11 16.66 -10.32
C LEU A 223 -22.22 15.57 -10.92
N LEU A 224 -22.69 14.31 -10.93
CA LEU A 224 -21.99 13.19 -11.58
C LEU A 224 -21.97 13.31 -13.11
N ALA A 225 -23.03 13.86 -13.71
CA ALA A 225 -23.18 14.09 -15.14
C ALA A 225 -22.29 15.22 -15.67
N TYR A 226 -21.96 16.20 -14.83
CA TYR A 226 -21.19 17.38 -15.22
C TYR A 226 -19.84 17.03 -15.86
N LEU A 227 -19.07 16.13 -15.22
CA LEU A 227 -17.72 15.79 -15.67
C LEU A 227 -17.75 15.00 -17.01
N PRO A 228 -18.56 13.94 -17.16
CA PRO A 228 -18.75 13.28 -18.45
C PRO A 228 -19.26 14.22 -19.56
N GLN A 229 -20.19 15.14 -19.23
CA GLN A 229 -20.71 16.11 -20.19
C GLN A 229 -19.61 17.05 -20.70
N GLN A 230 -18.73 17.53 -19.82
CA GLN A 230 -17.56 18.33 -20.20
C GLN A 230 -16.57 17.53 -21.08
N LEU A 231 -16.50 16.22 -20.89
CA LEU A 231 -15.70 15.31 -21.72
C LEU A 231 -16.40 14.91 -23.03
N GLY A 232 -17.62 15.40 -23.29
CA GLY A 232 -18.38 15.15 -24.51
C GLY A 232 -19.19 13.85 -24.53
N PHE A 233 -19.37 13.20 -23.38
CA PHE A 233 -20.24 12.03 -23.30
C PHE A 233 -21.72 12.44 -23.28
N PRO A 234 -22.60 11.72 -23.99
CA PRO A 234 -24.04 11.95 -23.89
C PRO A 234 -24.51 11.54 -22.48
N VAL A 235 -25.14 12.46 -21.77
CA VAL A 235 -25.72 12.22 -20.45
C VAL A 235 -27.22 12.52 -20.49
N PRO A 236 -28.09 11.71 -19.85
CA PRO A 236 -29.53 11.93 -19.89
C PRO A 236 -29.91 13.31 -19.34
N SER A 237 -30.83 13.98 -20.02
CA SER A 237 -31.44 15.21 -19.51
C SER A 237 -32.36 14.92 -18.31
N ILE A 238 -32.58 15.94 -17.49
CA ILE A 238 -33.48 15.88 -16.32
C ILE A 238 -34.87 15.36 -16.72
N GLU A 239 -35.39 15.86 -17.85
CA GLU A 239 -36.68 15.48 -18.41
C GLU A 239 -36.74 13.98 -18.77
N GLN A 240 -35.64 13.41 -19.28
CA GLN A 240 -35.55 11.97 -19.57
C GLN A 240 -35.48 11.12 -18.30
N ILE A 241 -34.83 11.61 -17.23
CA ILE A 241 -34.79 10.94 -15.93
C ILE A 241 -36.19 10.93 -15.30
N GLU A 242 -36.90 12.05 -15.35
CA GLU A 242 -38.26 12.18 -14.83
C GLU A 242 -39.26 11.31 -15.63
N GLN A 243 -39.19 11.31 -16.96
CA GLN A 243 -40.05 10.47 -17.81
C GLN A 243 -39.83 8.97 -17.56
N SER A 244 -38.58 8.54 -17.33
CA SER A 244 -38.28 7.15 -16.98
C SER A 244 -38.89 6.75 -15.64
N TYR A 245 -38.98 7.68 -14.67
CA TYR A 245 -39.53 7.41 -13.35
C TYR A 245 -41.06 7.17 -13.42
N PHE A 246 -41.78 7.99 -14.19
CA PHE A 246 -43.22 7.85 -14.38
C PHE A 246 -43.62 6.62 -15.22
N ALA A 247 -42.76 6.18 -16.14
CA ALA A 247 -43.00 4.98 -16.95
C ALA A 247 -42.96 3.68 -16.13
N THR A 248 -42.27 3.66 -14.98
CA THR A 248 -42.20 2.50 -14.08
C THR A 248 -43.27 2.48 -12.98
N SER A 249 -44.06 3.54 -12.84
CA SER A 249 -45.11 3.68 -11.81
C SER A 249 -46.55 3.46 -12.33
N ASN A 250 -46.71 3.09 -13.60
CA ASN A 250 -47.97 2.64 -14.22
C ASN A 250 -47.87 1.15 -14.58
#